data_AF-A0A7Y2GT08-F1
#
_entry.id   AF-A0A7Y2GT08-F1
#
_cell.length_a   1.000
_cell.length_b   1.000
_cell.length_c   1.000
_cell.angle_alpha   90.00
_cell.angle_beta   90.00
_cell.angle_gamma   90.00
#
_symmetry.space_group_name_H-M   'P 1'
#
loop_
_entity.id
_entity.type
_entity.pdbx_description
1 polymer ?
#
loop_
_entity_poly.entity_id
_entity_poly.type
_entity_poly.pdbx_seq_one_letter_code
_entity_poly.pdbx_strand_id
1 'polypeptide(L)'
;MHTTASGLVLMTAWSPERLDTYLAGQLQQPTPMTTTDPAAIRDRVSRAHADGYAWSVEEATLETCGLAVPINDRRGTVVAAVGLFGPLYRLSPSQEDLGPHLAKLAAEFTRGQGP
;
A
#
# COMPACT_ATOMS: atom_id res chain seq x y z
N MET A 1 5.64 5.23 6.24
CA MET A 1 5.19 3.86 5.90
C MET A 1 3.67 3.82 5.82
N HIS A 2 2.93 3.99 6.90
CA HIS A 2 1.46 3.92 6.85
C HIS A 2 0.77 5.03 6.01
N THR A 3 1.48 6.13 5.75
CA THR A 3 0.99 7.31 5.01
C THR A 3 1.00 7.16 3.49
N THR A 4 1.55 6.07 2.94
CA THR A 4 1.65 5.86 1.49
C THR A 4 1.12 4.50 1.09
N ALA A 5 0.56 4.42 -0.12
CA ALA A 5 0.06 3.16 -0.66
C ALA A 5 1.15 2.10 -0.73
N SER A 6 2.34 2.46 -1.23
CA SER A 6 3.50 1.56 -1.28
C SER A 6 3.96 1.12 0.11
N GLY A 7 3.88 2.00 1.11
CA GLY A 7 4.25 1.66 2.47
C GLY A 7 3.28 0.66 3.10
N LEU A 8 1.97 0.81 2.89
CA LEU A 8 0.97 -0.17 3.33
C LEU A 8 1.18 -1.53 2.67
N VAL A 9 1.46 -1.55 1.37
CA VAL A 9 1.79 -2.78 0.63
C VAL A 9 3.04 -3.45 1.21
N LEU A 10 4.12 -2.70 1.44
CA LEU A 10 5.35 -3.26 2.02
C LEU A 10 5.14 -3.77 3.45
N MET A 11 4.22 -3.15 4.22
CA MET A 11 3.86 -3.59 5.56
C MET A 11 3.13 -4.94 5.58
N THR A 12 2.55 -5.38 4.46
CA THR A 12 1.91 -6.71 4.37
C THR A 12 2.88 -7.88 4.53
N ALA A 13 4.17 -7.67 4.23
CA ALA A 13 5.22 -8.66 4.46
C ALA A 13 5.91 -8.53 5.83
N TRP A 14 5.45 -7.62 6.69
CA TRP A 14 5.99 -7.52 8.04
C TRP A 14 5.47 -8.64 8.92
N SER A 15 6.30 -9.08 9.88
CA SER A 15 5.79 -9.93 10.95
C SER A 15 4.83 -9.13 11.85
N PRO A 16 3.91 -9.81 12.56
CA PRO A 16 3.03 -9.16 13.53
C PRO A 16 3.79 -8.30 14.54
N GLU A 17 4.92 -8.79 15.06
CA GLU A 17 5.73 -8.10 16.06
C GLU A 17 6.36 -6.82 15.52
N ARG A 18 6.81 -6.85 14.26
CA ARG A 18 7.35 -5.67 13.59
C ARG A 18 6.27 -4.62 13.34
N LEU A 19 5.08 -5.06 12.93
CA LEU A 19 3.94 -4.17 12.76
C LEU A 19 3.52 -3.55 14.10
N ASP A 20 3.40 -4.36 15.14
CA ASP A 20 3.08 -3.89 16.51
C ASP A 20 4.10 -2.86 17.00
N THR A 21 5.40 -3.14 16.81
CA THR A 21 6.48 -2.21 17.18
C THR A 21 6.35 -0.87 16.46
N TYR A 22 6.03 -0.89 15.16
CA TYR A 22 5.83 0.35 14.39
C TYR A 22 4.60 1.12 14.86
N LEU A 23 3.50 0.42 15.12
CA LEU A 23 2.21 1.01 15.53
C LEU A 23 2.22 1.54 16.96
N ALA A 24 3.08 1.01 17.83
CA ALA A 24 3.29 1.52 19.19
C ALA A 24 4.16 2.80 19.22
N GLY A 25 4.85 3.11 18.12
CA GLY A 25 5.70 4.30 18.01
C GLY A 25 4.93 5.58 17.69
N GLN A 26 5.66 6.69 17.56
CA GLN A 26 5.07 7.96 17.13
C GLN A 26 4.73 7.91 15.62
N LEU A 27 3.44 7.79 15.32
CA LEU A 27 2.93 7.81 13.96
C LEU A 27 2.98 9.23 13.39
N GLN A 28 3.56 9.37 12.21
CA GLN A 28 3.61 10.63 11.47
C GLN A 28 2.20 11.03 11.01
N GLN A 29 1.90 12.32 11.09
CA GLN A 29 0.64 12.91 10.62
C GLN A 29 0.92 14.13 9.75
N PRO A 30 1.48 13.97 8.54
CA PRO A 30 1.83 15.09 7.68
C PRO A 30 0.58 15.85 7.18
N THR A 31 -0.60 15.23 7.21
CA THR A 31 -1.87 15.89 6.84
C THR A 31 -2.99 15.55 7.83
N PRO A 32 -4.07 16.35 7.89
CA PRO A 32 -5.26 16.01 8.68
C PRO A 32 -5.95 14.71 8.23
N MET A 33 -5.69 14.25 6.99
CA MET A 33 -6.28 13.04 6.42
C MET A 33 -5.51 11.78 6.79
N THR A 34 -4.29 11.92 7.32
CA THR A 34 -3.46 10.78 7.70
C THR A 34 -4.14 9.94 8.79
N THR A 35 -4.27 8.63 8.54
CA THR A 35 -4.72 7.68 9.56
C THR A 35 -3.62 7.47 10.59
N THR A 36 -3.87 7.83 11.84
CA THR A 36 -2.93 7.62 12.96
C THR A 36 -3.45 6.67 14.03
N ASP A 37 -4.64 6.08 13.85
CA ASP A 37 -5.15 5.03 14.73
C ASP A 37 -4.47 3.68 14.41
N PRO A 38 -3.77 3.06 15.38
CA PRO A 38 -3.12 1.76 15.19
C PRO A 38 -4.02 0.65 14.67
N ALA A 39 -5.27 0.58 15.15
CA ALA A 39 -6.21 -0.45 14.73
C ALA A 39 -6.62 -0.25 13.27
N ALA A 40 -6.97 0.98 12.89
CA ALA A 40 -7.28 1.34 11.51
C ALA A 40 -6.11 1.07 10.55
N ILE A 41 -4.86 1.35 10.93
CA ILE A 41 -3.69 1.05 10.09
C ILE A 41 -3.54 -0.47 9.92
N ARG A 42 -3.69 -1.26 10.99
CA ARG A 42 -3.62 -2.73 10.90
C ARG A 42 -4.66 -3.28 9.93
N ASP A 43 -5.89 -2.80 10.03
CA ASP A 43 -6.99 -3.16 9.15
C ASP A 43 -6.68 -2.81 7.69
N ARG A 44 -6.04 -1.66 7.44
CA ARG A 44 -5.63 -1.26 6.09
C ARG A 44 -4.53 -2.15 5.52
N VAL A 45 -3.56 -2.56 6.34
CA VAL A 45 -2.52 -3.52 5.92
C VAL A 45 -3.16 -4.88 5.63
N SER A 46 -4.10 -5.33 6.46
CA SER A 46 -4.83 -6.58 6.23
C SER A 46 -5.64 -6.55 4.93
N ARG A 47 -6.38 -5.46 4.68
CA ARG A 47 -7.09 -5.25 3.40
C ARG A 47 -6.13 -5.21 2.22
N ALA A 48 -5.01 -4.49 2.33
CA ALA A 48 -4.02 -4.44 1.26
C ALA A 48 -3.45 -5.83 0.89
N HIS A 49 -3.26 -6.70 1.90
CA HIS A 49 -2.86 -8.08 1.68
C HIS A 49 -3.96 -8.91 1.00
N ALA A 50 -5.22 -8.76 1.44
CA ALA A 50 -6.35 -9.50 0.89
C ALA A 50 -6.73 -9.07 -0.54
N ASP A 51 -6.75 -7.77 -0.78
CA ASP A 51 -7.17 -7.17 -2.05
C ASP A 51 -6.04 -7.19 -3.10
N GLY A 52 -4.78 -7.31 -2.66
CA GLY A 52 -3.60 -7.30 -3.52
C GLY A 52 -3.21 -5.90 -4.01
N TYR A 53 -3.75 -4.84 -3.39
CA TYR A 53 -3.40 -3.45 -3.66
C TYR A 53 -3.76 -2.56 -2.48
N ALA A 54 -3.18 -1.36 -2.41
CA ALA A 54 -3.54 -0.37 -1.40
C ALA A 54 -3.72 1.00 -2.03
N TRP A 55 -4.68 1.76 -1.48
CA TRP A 55 -4.84 3.19 -1.74
C TRP A 55 -4.36 4.01 -0.55
N SER A 56 -3.88 5.21 -0.85
CA SER A 56 -3.55 6.25 0.12
C SER A 56 -4.05 7.59 -0.43
N VAL A 57 -4.95 8.24 0.28
CA VAL A 57 -5.66 9.43 -0.21
C VAL A 57 -5.30 10.60 0.69
N GLU A 58 -4.51 11.52 0.16
CA GLU A 58 -4.11 12.75 0.83
C GLU A 58 -3.32 12.57 2.14
N GLU A 59 -2.87 11.36 2.47
CA GLU A 59 -2.26 11.05 3.77
C GLU A 59 -0.79 11.40 3.88
N ALA A 60 -0.07 11.49 2.75
CA ALA A 60 1.30 11.96 2.71
C ALA A 60 1.37 13.46 2.37
N THR A 61 0.54 13.88 1.41
CA THR A 61 0.44 15.24 0.91
C THR A 61 -1.01 15.50 0.48
N LEU A 62 -1.58 16.65 0.85
CA LEU A 62 -2.93 17.05 0.41
C LEU A 62 -3.04 17.09 -1.12
N GLU A 63 -4.26 16.90 -1.63
CA GLU A 63 -4.60 16.88 -3.06
C GLU A 63 -3.91 15.80 -3.89
N THR A 64 -3.23 14.84 -3.25
CA THR A 64 -2.57 13.72 -3.91
C THR A 64 -3.16 12.38 -3.51
N CYS A 65 -3.02 11.41 -4.40
CA CYS A 65 -3.40 10.03 -4.15
C CYS A 65 -2.29 9.10 -4.63
N GLY A 66 -2.20 7.94 -4.00
CA GLY A 66 -1.36 6.84 -4.42
C GLY A 66 -2.14 5.53 -4.47
N LEU A 67 -1.81 4.71 -5.46
CA LEU A 67 -2.21 3.31 -5.59
C LEU A 67 -0.94 2.48 -5.69
N ALA A 68 -0.84 1.39 -4.96
CA ALA A 68 0.29 0.48 -5.08
C ALA A 68 -0.16 -0.98 -5.02
N VAL A 69 0.66 -1.85 -5.62
CA VAL A 69 0.48 -3.30 -5.66
C VAL A 69 1.79 -3.99 -5.27
N PRO A 70 1.73 -5.20 -4.70
CA PRO A 70 2.93 -5.93 -4.31
C PRO A 70 3.63 -6.55 -5.51
N ILE A 71 4.95 -6.63 -5.43
CA ILE A 71 5.78 -7.51 -6.26
C ILE A 71 6.25 -8.64 -5.35
N ASN A 72 5.85 -9.86 -5.70
CA ASN A 72 6.13 -11.04 -4.90
C ASN A 72 7.35 -11.80 -5.44
N ASP A 73 8.07 -12.50 -4.57
CA ASP A 73 9.00 -13.54 -4.98
C ASP A 73 8.27 -14.85 -5.33
N ARG A 74 9.04 -15.88 -5.72
CA ARG A 74 8.47 -17.22 -6.04
C ARG A 74 7.81 -17.93 -4.85
N ARG A 75 8.07 -17.46 -3.62
CA ARG A 75 7.49 -18.01 -2.39
C ARG A 75 6.22 -17.26 -1.98
N GLY A 76 5.82 -16.23 -2.74
CA GLY A 76 4.65 -15.40 -2.43
C GLY A 76 4.95 -14.28 -1.43
N THR A 77 6.22 -14.03 -1.10
CA THR A 77 6.62 -12.96 -0.18
C THR A 77 6.68 -11.63 -0.93
N VAL A 78 6.06 -10.57 -0.40
CA VAL A 78 6.20 -9.23 -0.98
C VAL A 78 7.64 -8.73 -0.78
N VAL A 79 8.35 -8.52 -1.89
CA VAL A 79 9.75 -8.05 -1.90
C VAL A 79 9.89 -6.61 -2.39
N ALA A 80 8.90 -6.10 -3.11
CA ALA A 80 8.82 -4.71 -3.53
C ALA A 80 7.35 -4.29 -3.69
N ALA A 81 7.13 -3.00 -3.94
CA ALA A 81 5.83 -2.46 -4.31
C ALA A 81 6.01 -1.56 -5.55
N VAL A 82 5.06 -1.63 -6.48
CA VAL A 82 4.98 -0.71 -7.62
C VAL A 82 3.65 0.01 -7.59
N GLY A 83 3.62 1.27 -8.01
CA GLY A 83 2.43 2.07 -7.85
C GLY A 83 2.40 3.32 -8.70
N LEU A 84 1.22 3.92 -8.71
CA LEU A 84 0.92 5.21 -9.30
C LEU A 84 0.84 6.25 -8.18
N PHE A 85 1.28 7.46 -8.47
CA PHE A 85 1.16 8.60 -7.58
C PHE A 85 0.82 9.84 -8.40
N GLY A 86 -0.13 10.65 -7.93
CA GLY A 86 -0.52 11.85 -8.65
C GLY A 86 -1.67 12.62 -8.00
N PRO A 87 -2.14 13.68 -8.67
CA PRO A 87 -3.22 14.51 -8.14
C PRO A 87 -4.54 13.76 -8.02
N LEU A 88 -5.31 14.03 -6.96
CA LEU A 88 -6.56 13.35 -6.62
C LEU A 88 -7.61 13.45 -7.72
N TYR A 89 -7.66 14.57 -8.45
CA TYR A 89 -8.61 14.76 -9.56
C TYR A 89 -8.34 13.86 -10.78
N ARG A 90 -7.15 13.25 -10.87
CA ARG A 90 -6.75 12.36 -11.98
C ARG A 90 -6.61 10.91 -11.52
N LEU A 91 -6.18 10.70 -10.29
CA LEU A 91 -5.96 9.39 -9.69
C LEU A 91 -6.76 9.32 -8.39
N SER A 92 -7.80 8.49 -8.34
CA SER A 92 -8.62 8.36 -7.13
C SER A 92 -9.22 6.96 -6.97
N PRO A 93 -9.64 6.59 -5.75
CA PRO A 93 -10.31 5.31 -5.49
C PRO A 93 -11.65 5.12 -6.22
N SER A 94 -12.23 6.16 -6.82
CA SER A 94 -13.43 6.03 -7.66
C SER A 94 -13.18 5.22 -8.95
N GLN A 95 -11.90 5.02 -9.31
CA GLN A 95 -11.47 4.17 -10.40
C GLN A 95 -11.32 2.73 -9.90
N GLU A 96 -12.43 2.08 -9.59
CA GLU A 96 -12.49 0.79 -8.88
C GLU A 96 -11.66 -0.31 -9.57
N ASP A 97 -11.62 -0.33 -10.91
CA ASP A 97 -10.88 -1.33 -11.68
C ASP A 97 -9.35 -1.13 -11.71
N LEU A 98 -8.86 0.05 -11.33
CA LEU A 98 -7.45 0.40 -11.53
C LEU A 98 -6.52 -0.43 -10.62
N GLY A 99 -6.92 -0.68 -9.38
CA GLY A 99 -6.20 -1.53 -8.43
C GLY A 99 -6.03 -2.97 -8.93
N PRO A 100 -7.14 -3.68 -9.19
CA PRO A 100 -7.10 -5.04 -9.76
C PRO A 100 -6.34 -5.12 -11.08
N HIS A 101 -6.49 -4.13 -11.97
CA HIS A 101 -5.78 -4.10 -13.25
C HIS A 101 -4.27 -3.98 -13.06
N LEU A 102 -3.82 -3.05 -12.20
CA LEU A 102 -2.41 -2.88 -11.89
C LEU A 102 -1.82 -4.13 -11.22
N ALA A 103 -2.58 -4.78 -10.34
CA ALA A 103 -2.15 -6.01 -9.66
C ALA A 103 -1.93 -7.16 -10.65
N LYS A 104 -2.83 -7.30 -11.64
CA LYS A 104 -2.68 -8.29 -12.72
C LYS A 104 -1.41 -8.05 -13.53
N LEU A 105 -1.13 -6.81 -13.92
CA LEU A 105 0.08 -6.44 -14.66
C LEU A 105 1.36 -6.72 -13.85
N ALA A 106 1.35 -6.38 -12.56
CA ALA A 106 2.46 -6.67 -11.66
C ALA A 106 2.73 -8.18 -11.52
N ALA A 107 1.69 -9.01 -11.45
CA ALA A 107 1.82 -10.46 -11.39
C ALA A 107 2.39 -11.08 -12.68
N GLU A 108 2.21 -10.45 -13.83
CA GLU A 108 2.88 -10.85 -15.09
C GLU A 108 4.39 -10.56 -15.02
N PHE A 109 4.78 -9.42 -14.46
CA PHE A 109 6.19 -9.05 -14.28
C PHE A 109 6.93 -9.98 -13.31
N THR A 110 6.30 -10.35 -12.18
CA THR A 110 6.85 -11.33 -11.24
C THR A 110 7.13 -12.69 -11.89
N ARG A 111 6.31 -13.13 -12.85
CA ARG A 111 6.50 -14.42 -13.55
C ARG A 111 7.66 -14.39 -14.56
N GLY A 112 7.99 -13.21 -15.12
CA GLY A 112 9.03 -13.04 -16.14
C GLY A 112 10.45 -12.90 -15.60
N GLN A 113 10.64 -12.61 -14.31
CA GLN A 113 11.98 -12.48 -13.72
C GLN A 113 12.56 -13.85 -13.33
N GLY A 114 13.33 -14.43 -14.27
CA GLY A 114 14.26 -15.54 -14.02
C GLY A 114 15.38 -15.14 -13.03
N PRO A 115 16.07 -16.12 -12.42
CA PRO A 115 17.22 -15.85 -11.54
C PRO A 115 18.36 -15.14 -12.28
#